data_AF-A0A7C9J7N6-F1
#
_entry.id   AF-A0A7C9J7N6-F1
#
_cell.length_a   1.000
_cell.length_b   1.000
_cell.length_c   1.000
_cell.angle_alpha   90.00
_cell.angle_beta   90.00
_cell.angle_gamma   90.00
#
_symmetry.space_group_name_H-M   'P 1'
#
loop_
_entity.id
_entity.type
_entity.pdbx_description
1 polymer ?
#
loop_
_entity_poly.entity_id
_entity_poly.type
_entity_poly.pdbx_seq_one_letter_code
_entity_poly.pdbx_strand_id
1 'polypeptide(L)'
;MILIADVALAGALLLVAAAFLRSEEVTRAHGLLPAWVIRAAGLIDPVLGVAVIGVWLWGHPGRHVWLAAAVWHTALAGYLLVLLRVRGRVPCGCLDAVTPVSPVKAGVGAVWAAASAVMAAGTVPLPETAPVRLLHLALAGFAALLAVVAASVSSVSSSSPRRRIR
;
A
#
# COMPACT_ATOMS: atom_id res chain seq x y z
N MET A 1 -7.41 17.77 -6.67
CA MET A 1 -7.19 17.77 -5.20
C MET A 1 -7.80 16.54 -4.56
N ILE A 2 -9.08 16.24 -4.82
CA ILE A 2 -9.79 15.01 -4.43
C ILE A 2 -8.96 13.72 -4.67
N LEU A 3 -8.40 13.59 -5.87
CA LEU A 3 -7.67 12.39 -6.29
C LEU A 3 -6.43 12.06 -5.41
N ILE A 4 -5.79 13.06 -4.80
CA ILE A 4 -4.60 12.83 -3.95
C ILE A 4 -5.01 12.20 -2.61
N ALA A 5 -6.08 12.73 -2.01
CA ALA A 5 -6.62 12.20 -0.76
C ALA A 5 -7.13 10.76 -0.96
N ASP A 6 -7.84 10.49 -2.06
CA ASP A 6 -8.34 9.15 -2.37
C ASP A 6 -7.19 8.14 -2.56
N VAL A 7 -6.10 8.54 -3.23
CA VAL A 7 -4.91 7.70 -3.41
C VAL A 7 -4.19 7.43 -2.09
N ALA A 8 -4.08 8.42 -1.22
CA ALA A 8 -3.47 8.23 0.10
C ALA A 8 -4.33 7.32 1.00
N LEU A 9 -5.66 7.50 0.97
CA LEU A 9 -6.63 6.64 1.67
C LEU A 9 -6.62 5.21 1.12
N ALA A 10 -6.45 5.03 -0.18
CA ALA A 10 -6.35 3.70 -0.80
C ALA A 10 -5.16 2.92 -0.23
N GLY A 11 -4.00 3.59 -0.09
CA GLY A 11 -2.84 2.99 0.57
C GLY A 11 -3.11 2.60 2.03
N ALA A 12 -3.75 3.48 2.80
CA ALA A 12 -4.14 3.18 4.18
C ALA A 12 -5.10 1.99 4.30
N LEU A 13 -6.10 1.90 3.41
CA LEU A 13 -7.02 0.77 3.36
C LEU A 13 -6.29 -0.54 3.04
N LEU A 14 -5.28 -0.50 2.17
CA LEU A 14 -4.49 -1.68 1.84
C LEU A 14 -3.54 -2.10 2.95
N LEU A 15 -3.01 -1.17 3.76
CA LEU A 15 -2.29 -1.51 4.99
C LEU A 15 -3.19 -2.26 5.97
N VAL A 16 -4.44 -1.81 6.15
CA VAL A 16 -5.42 -2.54 6.97
C VAL A 16 -5.71 -3.92 6.38
N ALA A 17 -5.99 -4.00 5.07
CA ALA A 17 -6.30 -5.25 4.41
C ALA A 17 -5.15 -6.26 4.43
N ALA A 18 -3.89 -5.81 4.28
CA ALA A 18 -2.71 -6.66 4.30
C ALA A 18 -2.59 -7.45 5.62
N ALA A 19 -2.98 -6.85 6.74
CA ALA A 19 -3.00 -7.52 8.05
C ALA A 19 -4.00 -8.70 8.08
N PHE A 20 -5.20 -8.51 7.52
CA PHE A 20 -6.23 -9.55 7.47
C PHE A 20 -5.88 -10.68 6.48
N LEU A 21 -5.10 -10.39 5.45
CA LEU A 21 -4.70 -11.34 4.42
C LEU A 21 -3.47 -12.19 4.80
N ARG A 22 -3.02 -12.16 6.07
CA ARG A 22 -1.85 -12.89 6.59
C ARG A 22 -0.57 -12.68 5.78
N SER A 23 -0.30 -11.43 5.41
CA SER A 23 0.91 -11.01 4.70
C SER A 23 2.22 -11.50 5.34
N GLU A 24 2.25 -11.61 6.66
CA GLU A 24 3.43 -12.03 7.41
C GLU A 24 3.86 -13.48 7.16
N GLU A 25 2.92 -14.40 6.89
CA GLU A 25 3.24 -15.80 6.60
C GLU A 25 4.00 -15.91 5.27
N VAL A 26 3.53 -15.17 4.24
CA VAL A 26 4.18 -15.08 2.92
C VAL A 26 5.56 -14.45 3.03
N THR A 27 5.69 -13.41 3.85
CA THR A 27 6.96 -12.68 4.05
C THR A 27 7.98 -13.54 4.82
N ARG A 28 7.53 -14.36 5.77
CA ARG A 28 8.40 -15.29 6.50
C ARG A 28 9.00 -16.35 5.58
N ALA A 29 8.26 -16.81 4.57
CA ALA A 29 8.67 -17.88 3.67
C ALA A 29 9.92 -17.56 2.84
N HIS A 30 10.19 -16.29 2.51
CA HIS A 30 11.37 -15.92 1.70
C HIS A 30 12.64 -15.65 2.54
N GLY A 31 12.56 -15.63 3.88
CA GLY A 31 13.71 -15.63 4.80
C GLY A 31 14.65 -14.41 4.73
N LEU A 32 14.14 -13.22 4.39
CA LEU A 32 14.98 -12.02 4.21
C LEU A 32 14.93 -11.04 5.38
N LEU A 33 13.85 -11.04 6.15
CA LEU A 33 13.69 -10.19 7.32
C LEU A 33 13.69 -11.04 8.58
N PRO A 34 14.31 -10.56 9.68
CA PRO A 34 14.17 -11.19 10.98
C PRO A 34 12.70 -11.31 11.39
N ALA A 35 12.33 -12.37 12.09
CA ALA A 35 10.94 -12.62 12.51
C ALA A 35 10.36 -11.50 13.39
N TRP A 36 11.20 -10.74 14.12
CA TRP A 36 10.75 -9.58 14.89
C TRP A 36 10.35 -8.40 13.99
N VAL A 37 11.04 -8.19 12.86
CA VAL A 37 10.68 -7.14 11.88
C VAL A 37 9.34 -7.46 11.23
N ILE A 38 9.14 -8.72 10.85
CA ILE A 38 7.89 -9.17 10.22
C ILE A 38 6.71 -9.01 11.18
N ARG A 39 6.88 -9.39 12.47
CA ARG A 39 5.84 -9.19 13.49
C ARG A 39 5.56 -7.72 13.77
N ALA A 40 6.61 -6.89 13.82
CA ALA A 40 6.45 -5.46 13.98
C ALA A 40 5.69 -4.86 12.79
N ALA A 41 6.02 -5.23 11.56
CA ALA A 41 5.30 -4.80 10.36
C ALA A 41 3.83 -5.23 10.39
N GLY A 42 3.54 -6.49 10.75
CA GLY A 42 2.17 -6.99 10.89
C GLY A 42 1.31 -6.24 11.92
N LEU A 43 1.94 -5.60 12.90
CA LEU A 43 1.28 -4.70 13.87
C LEU A 43 1.20 -3.26 13.37
N ILE A 44 2.28 -2.74 12.78
CA ILE A 44 2.38 -1.34 12.33
C ILE A 44 1.43 -1.08 11.16
N ASP A 45 1.33 -2.01 10.20
CA ASP A 45 0.47 -1.90 9.03
C ASP A 45 -0.99 -1.55 9.40
N PRO A 46 -1.71 -2.37 10.17
CA PRO A 46 -3.12 -2.09 10.49
C PRO A 46 -3.26 -0.88 11.41
N VAL A 47 -2.35 -0.68 12.36
CA VAL A 47 -2.41 0.47 13.29
C VAL A 47 -2.30 1.78 12.53
N LEU A 48 -1.34 1.88 11.61
CA LEU A 48 -1.11 3.07 10.82
C LEU A 48 -2.25 3.31 9.84
N GLY A 49 -2.76 2.26 9.19
CA GLY A 49 -3.92 2.35 8.31
C GLY A 49 -5.18 2.83 9.04
N VAL A 50 -5.48 2.27 10.23
CA VAL A 50 -6.61 2.70 11.06
C VAL A 50 -6.42 4.14 11.56
N ALA A 51 -5.21 4.53 11.95
CA ALA A 51 -4.93 5.90 12.39
C ALA A 51 -5.20 6.92 11.26
N VAL A 52 -4.77 6.62 10.02
CA VAL A 52 -5.06 7.47 8.86
C VAL A 52 -6.56 7.58 8.61
N ILE A 53 -7.29 6.47 8.62
CA ILE A 53 -8.75 6.44 8.41
C ILE A 53 -9.47 7.21 9.52
N GLY A 54 -9.06 7.04 10.78
CA GLY A 54 -9.64 7.74 11.92
C GLY A 54 -9.45 9.26 11.82
N VAL A 55 -8.24 9.71 11.55
CA VAL A 55 -7.93 11.13 11.32
C VAL A 55 -8.77 11.72 10.19
N TRP A 56 -8.90 10.97 9.08
CA TRP A 56 -9.75 11.37 7.95
C TRP A 56 -11.21 11.52 8.37
N LEU A 57 -11.82 10.50 8.99
CA LEU A 57 -13.23 10.53 9.38
C LEU A 57 -13.56 11.66 10.34
N TRP A 58 -12.66 11.93 11.31
CA TRP A 58 -12.79 13.06 12.24
C TRP A 58 -12.55 14.43 11.60
N GLY A 59 -12.08 14.50 10.35
CA GLY A 59 -11.77 15.76 9.68
C GLY A 59 -10.54 16.46 10.25
N HIS A 60 -9.67 15.73 10.95
CA HIS A 60 -8.45 16.29 11.52
C HIS A 60 -7.33 16.32 10.45
N PRO A 61 -6.48 17.35 10.39
CA PRO A 61 -5.39 17.41 9.40
C PRO A 61 -4.36 16.29 9.57
N GLY A 62 -4.07 15.91 10.82
CA GLY A 62 -3.25 14.74 11.19
C GLY A 62 -1.93 14.59 10.45
N ARG A 63 -1.22 15.72 10.23
CA ARG A 63 0.03 15.79 9.45
C ARG A 63 1.05 14.70 9.82
N HIS A 64 1.23 14.43 11.11
CA HIS A 64 2.17 13.41 11.59
C HIS A 64 1.77 11.98 11.21
N VAL A 65 0.46 11.69 11.19
CA VAL A 65 -0.07 10.38 10.80
C VAL A 65 0.15 10.16 9.30
N TRP A 66 -0.11 11.18 8.48
CA TRP A 66 0.20 11.15 7.05
C TRP A 66 1.70 11.05 6.77
N LEU A 67 2.54 11.72 7.55
CA LEU A 67 3.99 11.62 7.44
C LEU A 67 4.48 10.21 7.76
N ALA A 68 3.98 9.62 8.85
CA ALA A 68 4.29 8.24 9.22
C ALA A 68 3.86 7.27 8.11
N ALA A 69 2.66 7.47 7.53
CA ALA A 69 2.20 6.72 6.36
C ALA A 69 3.15 6.89 5.17
N ALA A 70 3.60 8.11 4.85
CA ALA A 70 4.53 8.36 3.75
C ALA A 70 5.87 7.64 3.93
N VAL A 71 6.46 7.72 5.13
CA VAL A 71 7.71 7.04 5.48
C VAL A 71 7.53 5.53 5.37
N TRP A 72 6.42 5.00 5.90
CA TRP A 72 6.14 3.57 5.87
C TRP A 72 5.99 3.04 4.44
N HIS A 73 5.17 3.70 3.60
CA HIS A 73 5.02 3.32 2.19
C HIS A 73 6.33 3.43 1.40
N THR A 74 7.19 4.40 1.73
CA THR A 74 8.51 4.53 1.11
C THR A 74 9.43 3.37 1.50
N ALA A 75 9.46 3.01 2.80
CA ALA A 75 10.22 1.86 3.28
C ALA A 75 9.74 0.55 2.61
N LEU A 76 8.42 0.39 2.48
CA LEU A 76 7.78 -0.74 1.82
C LEU A 76 8.14 -0.81 0.33
N ALA A 77 8.06 0.31 -0.39
CA ALA A 77 8.43 0.38 -1.81
C ALA A 77 9.93 0.05 -2.00
N GLY A 78 10.79 0.62 -1.15
CA GLY A 78 12.22 0.31 -1.14
C GLY A 78 12.51 -1.17 -0.88
N TYR A 79 11.80 -1.76 0.09
CA TYR A 79 11.90 -3.19 0.39
C TYR A 79 11.52 -4.06 -0.83
N LEU A 80 10.44 -3.72 -1.54
CA LEU A 80 10.02 -4.45 -2.73
C LEU A 80 11.04 -4.34 -3.88
N LEU A 81 11.69 -3.19 -4.05
CA LEU A 81 12.77 -3.02 -5.03
C LEU A 81 13.99 -3.89 -4.69
N VAL A 82 14.38 -3.94 -3.40
CA VAL A 82 15.45 -4.83 -2.94
C VAL A 82 15.06 -6.29 -3.17
N LEU A 83 13.81 -6.67 -2.88
CA LEU A 83 13.30 -8.02 -3.06
C LEU A 83 13.32 -8.45 -4.53
N LEU A 84 12.89 -7.57 -5.44
CA LEU A 84 13.00 -7.79 -6.89
C LEU A 84 14.44 -8.03 -7.33
N ARG A 85 15.39 -7.27 -6.77
CA ARG A 85 16.79 -7.37 -7.12
C ARG A 85 17.43 -8.67 -6.61
N VAL A 86 17.05 -9.15 -5.42
CA VAL A 86 17.70 -10.29 -4.75
C VAL A 86 17.01 -11.63 -5.09
N ARG A 87 15.68 -11.68 -5.13
CA ARG A 87 14.90 -12.93 -5.28
C ARG A 87 14.05 -12.97 -6.55
N GLY A 88 13.99 -11.89 -7.32
CA GLY A 88 13.14 -11.80 -8.49
C GLY A 88 11.65 -11.77 -8.12
N ARG A 89 10.81 -12.41 -8.94
CA ARG A 89 9.35 -12.42 -8.77
C ARG A 89 8.91 -13.52 -7.80
N VAL A 90 8.99 -13.24 -6.51
CA VAL A 90 8.44 -14.10 -5.44
C VAL A 90 7.11 -13.53 -4.92
N PRO A 91 6.17 -14.34 -4.44
CA PRO A 91 5.04 -13.85 -3.65
C PRO A 91 5.54 -13.04 -2.44
N CYS A 92 4.96 -11.87 -2.19
CA CYS A 92 5.22 -11.08 -0.98
C CYS A 92 3.90 -10.61 -0.38
N GLY A 93 3.81 -10.47 0.94
CA GLY A 93 2.59 -10.04 1.62
C GLY A 93 2.42 -8.53 1.75
N CYS A 94 3.44 -7.73 1.41
CA CYS A 94 3.59 -6.34 1.78
C CYS A 94 2.46 -5.37 1.33
N LEU A 95 1.70 -5.69 0.29
CA LEU A 95 0.68 -4.81 -0.31
C LEU A 95 -0.58 -5.58 -0.70
N ASP A 96 -0.37 -6.77 -1.22
CA ASP A 96 -1.36 -7.83 -1.40
C ASP A 96 -0.59 -9.15 -1.20
N ALA A 97 -1.25 -10.21 -0.74
CA ALA A 97 -0.61 -11.53 -0.57
C ALA A 97 -0.66 -12.37 -1.85
N VAL A 98 -1.39 -11.90 -2.87
CA VAL A 98 -1.85 -12.72 -4.00
C VAL A 98 -0.98 -12.52 -5.24
N THR A 99 -0.29 -11.38 -5.36
CA THR A 99 0.55 -11.07 -6.52
C THR A 99 2.04 -11.16 -6.19
N PRO A 100 2.86 -11.72 -7.11
CA PRO A 100 4.29 -11.70 -6.97
C PRO A 100 4.83 -10.28 -7.03
N VAL A 101 5.98 -10.07 -6.40
CA VAL A 101 6.67 -8.78 -6.42
C VAL A 101 6.92 -8.39 -7.88
N SER A 102 6.59 -7.14 -8.21
CA SER A 102 6.77 -6.57 -9.54
C SER A 102 7.17 -5.09 -9.43
N PRO A 103 7.85 -4.52 -10.44
CA PRO A 103 8.17 -3.09 -10.44
C PRO A 103 6.91 -2.22 -10.39
N VAL A 104 5.78 -2.72 -10.94
CA VAL A 104 4.47 -2.06 -10.84
C VAL A 104 4.04 -1.95 -9.38
N LYS A 105 4.14 -3.04 -8.60
CA LYS A 105 3.78 -3.07 -7.18
C LYS A 105 4.64 -2.11 -6.34
N ALA A 106 5.95 -2.02 -6.64
CA ALA A 106 6.82 -1.01 -6.02
C ALA A 106 6.44 0.43 -6.42
N GLY A 107 6.10 0.64 -7.70
CA GLY A 107 5.64 1.94 -8.20
C GLY A 107 4.33 2.40 -7.55
N VAL A 108 3.38 1.49 -7.35
CA VAL A 108 2.13 1.74 -6.63
C VAL A 108 2.42 2.17 -5.18
N GLY A 109 3.33 1.47 -4.48
CA GLY A 109 3.78 1.87 -3.15
C GLY A 109 4.40 3.28 -3.12
N ALA A 110 5.20 3.63 -4.13
CA ALA A 110 5.79 4.97 -4.25
C ALA A 110 4.72 6.06 -4.50
N VAL A 111 3.67 5.74 -5.26
CA VAL A 111 2.53 6.64 -5.49
C VAL A 111 1.79 6.93 -4.18
N TRP A 112 1.54 5.92 -3.34
CA TRP A 112 0.91 6.14 -2.03
C TRP A 112 1.81 6.91 -1.06
N ALA A 113 3.12 6.66 -1.12
CA ALA A 113 4.09 7.44 -0.34
C ALA A 113 4.04 8.92 -0.73
N ALA A 114 4.06 9.22 -2.03
CA ALA A 114 3.97 10.58 -2.54
C ALA A 114 2.64 11.25 -2.15
N ALA A 115 1.51 10.56 -2.33
CA ALA A 115 0.20 11.08 -1.95
C ALA A 115 0.11 11.36 -0.43
N SER A 116 0.62 10.45 0.40
CA SER A 116 0.68 10.62 1.86
C SER A 116 1.59 11.80 2.26
N ALA A 117 2.71 12.00 1.56
CA ALA A 117 3.60 13.14 1.81
C ALA A 117 2.93 14.47 1.46
N VAL A 118 2.15 14.52 0.38
CA VAL A 118 1.36 15.70 0.01
C VAL A 118 0.29 16.00 1.07
N MET A 119 -0.39 14.98 1.59
CA MET A 119 -1.32 15.14 2.72
C MET A 119 -0.60 15.66 3.97
N ALA A 120 0.60 15.14 4.27
CA ALA A 120 1.41 15.58 5.41
C ALA A 120 1.85 17.05 5.31
N ALA A 121 2.13 17.53 4.09
CA ALA A 121 2.44 18.93 3.83
C ALA A 121 1.26 19.88 4.11
N GLY A 122 0.03 19.36 4.21
CA GLY A 122 -1.17 20.14 4.51
C GLY A 122 -1.63 21.02 3.34
N THR A 123 -1.22 20.69 2.12
CA THR A 123 -1.59 21.42 0.90
C THR A 123 -2.95 20.99 0.35
N VAL A 124 -3.51 19.88 0.83
CA VAL A 124 -4.82 19.37 0.45
C VAL A 124 -5.82 19.64 1.59
N PRO A 125 -6.85 20.46 1.35
CA PRO A 125 -7.91 20.71 2.32
C PRO A 125 -8.76 19.44 2.51
N LEU A 126 -9.19 19.21 3.74
CA LEU A 126 -10.12 18.11 4.05
C LEU A 126 -11.56 18.54 3.77
N PRO A 127 -12.42 17.64 3.29
CA PRO A 127 -13.85 17.92 3.17
C PRO A 127 -14.46 18.22 4.53
N GLU A 128 -15.24 19.29 4.61
CA GLU A 128 -15.80 19.80 5.88
C GLU A 128 -16.86 18.85 6.45
N THR A 129 -17.63 18.18 5.60
CA THR A 129 -18.76 17.34 6.02
C THR A 129 -18.39 15.85 6.03
N ALA A 130 -18.82 15.16 7.09
CA ALA A 130 -18.68 13.71 7.23
C ALA A 130 -19.20 12.89 6.03
N PRO A 131 -20.37 13.18 5.42
CA PRO A 131 -20.85 12.41 4.27
C PRO A 131 -19.89 12.47 3.07
N VAL A 132 -19.28 13.62 2.79
CA VAL A 132 -18.32 13.75 1.69
C VAL A 132 -17.05 12.94 2.00
N ARG A 133 -16.58 12.96 3.25
CA ARG A 133 -15.44 12.14 3.68
C ARG A 133 -15.69 10.63 3.55
N LEU A 134 -16.91 10.17 3.82
CA LEU A 134 -17.31 8.78 3.60
C LEU A 134 -17.32 8.41 2.11
N LEU A 135 -17.77 9.31 1.25
CA LEU A 135 -17.74 9.09 -0.20
C LEU A 135 -16.31 8.93 -0.73
N HIS A 136 -15.38 9.76 -0.27
CA HIS A 136 -13.95 9.62 -0.57
C HIS A 136 -13.38 8.30 -0.05
N LEU A 137 -13.80 7.85 1.13
CA LEU A 137 -13.36 6.56 1.67
C LEU A 137 -13.83 5.39 0.77
N ALA A 138 -15.07 5.46 0.27
CA ALA A 138 -15.58 4.47 -0.68
C ALA A 138 -14.81 4.51 -2.01
N LEU A 139 -14.54 5.72 -2.53
CA LEU A 139 -13.77 5.91 -3.77
C LEU A 139 -12.33 5.41 -3.63
N ALA A 140 -11.71 5.66 -2.47
CA ALA A 140 -10.39 5.15 -2.12
C ALA A 140 -10.38 3.62 -2.04
N GLY A 141 -11.42 3.00 -1.46
CA GLY A 141 -11.58 1.54 -1.45
C GLY A 141 -11.68 0.96 -2.87
N PHE A 142 -12.41 1.63 -3.76
CA PHE A 142 -12.48 1.26 -5.17
C PHE A 142 -11.12 1.38 -5.87
N ALA A 143 -10.40 2.49 -5.64
CA ALA A 143 -9.06 2.70 -6.19
C ALA A 143 -8.04 1.65 -5.69
N ALA A 144 -8.13 1.27 -4.42
CA ALA A 144 -7.33 0.18 -3.83
C ALA A 144 -7.58 -1.15 -4.54
N LEU A 145 -8.85 -1.51 -4.77
CA LEU A 145 -9.21 -2.73 -5.51
C LEU A 145 -8.69 -2.69 -6.95
N LEU A 146 -8.81 -1.55 -7.64
CA LEU A 146 -8.27 -1.39 -8.99
C LEU A 146 -6.75 -1.57 -9.03
N ALA A 147 -6.02 -1.07 -8.03
CA ALA A 147 -4.57 -1.24 -7.94
C ALA A 147 -4.19 -2.73 -7.80
N VAL A 148 -4.91 -3.48 -6.96
CA VAL A 148 -4.71 -4.94 -6.80
C VAL A 148 -5.03 -5.68 -8.10
N VAL A 149 -6.13 -5.34 -8.77
CA VAL A 149 -6.50 -5.93 -10.06
C VAL A 149 -5.44 -5.62 -11.13
N ALA A 150 -4.98 -4.38 -11.22
CA ALA A 150 -3.96 -3.98 -12.19
C ALA A 150 -2.62 -4.71 -11.94
N ALA A 151 -2.21 -4.87 -10.68
CA ALA A 151 -1.04 -5.67 -10.33
C ALA A 151 -1.22 -7.14 -10.71
N SER A 152 -2.41 -7.70 -10.48
CA SER A 152 -2.76 -9.07 -10.82
C SER A 152 -2.71 -9.31 -12.34
N VAL A 153 -3.36 -8.46 -13.13
CA VAL A 153 -3.33 -8.51 -14.60
C VAL A 153 -1.91 -8.37 -15.15
N SER A 154 -1.13 -7.45 -14.60
CA SER A 154 0.27 -7.25 -15.00
C SER A 154 1.12 -8.49 -14.73
N SER A 155 0.90 -9.16 -13.58
CA SER A 155 1.59 -10.39 -13.25
C SER A 155 1.27 -11.51 -14.26
N VAL A 156 0.00 -11.71 -14.59
CA VAL A 156 -0.47 -12.69 -15.58
C VAL A 156 0.13 -12.41 -16.95
N SER A 157 0.02 -11.17 -17.44
CA SER A 157 0.57 -10.77 -18.76
C SER A 157 2.08 -11.01 -18.84
N SER A 158 2.80 -10.72 -17.76
CA SER A 158 4.25 -10.90 -17.69
C SER A 158 4.70 -12.34 -17.44
N SER A 159 3.79 -13.25 -17.09
CA SER A 159 3.99 -14.69 -16.94
C SER A 159 3.56 -15.49 -18.18
N SER A 160 2.97 -14.84 -19.18
CA SER A 160 2.69 -15.46 -20.48
C SER A 160 3.99 -16.03 -21.06
N PRO A 161 4.05 -17.33 -21.38
CA PRO A 161 5.24 -17.94 -21.91
C PRO A 161 5.52 -17.27 -23.26
N ARG A 162 6.62 -16.50 -23.32
CA ARG A 162 7.38 -16.39 -24.55
C ARG A 162 7.67 -17.83 -24.96
N ARG A 163 6.86 -18.32 -25.91
CA ARG A 163 7.10 -19.52 -26.71
C ARG A 163 8.57 -19.47 -27.10
N ARG A 164 9.41 -20.20 -26.36
CA ARG A 164 10.80 -20.47 -26.76
C ARG A 164 10.67 -21.34 -27.99
N ILE A 165 10.62 -20.69 -29.15
CA ILE A 165 10.99 -21.32 -30.40
C ILE A 165 12.51 -21.30 -30.38
N ARG A 166 13.10 -22.41 -29.97
CA ARG A 166 14.44 -22.84 -30.36
C ARG A 166 14.40 -24.34 -30.55
#